data_AF-A0A1M5DB01-F1
#
_entry.id   AF-A0A1M5DB01-F1
#
_cell.length_a   1.000
_cell.length_b   1.000
_cell.length_c   1.000
_cell.angle_alpha   90.00
_cell.angle_beta   90.00
_cell.angle_gamma   90.00
#
_symmetry.space_group_name_H-M   'P 1'
#
loop_
_entity.id
_entity.type
_entity.pdbx_description
1 polymer ?
#
loop_
_entity_poly.entity_id
_entity_poly.type
_entity_poly.pdbx_seq_one_letter_code
_entity_poly.pdbx_strand_id
1 'polypeptide(L)' 'MLLSVCASGSHGNGYILRTNNEILIIECGCKLMDIKKMIDFQVSKISICVVSHEHG' A
#
# COMPACT_ATOMS: atom_id res chain seq x y z
N MET A 1 -13.40 7.84 0.38
CA MET A 1 -12.21 7.00 0.60
C MET A 1 -12.38 5.71 -0.16
N LEU A 2 -11.30 5.15 -0.71
CA LEU A 2 -11.30 3.87 -1.42
C LEU A 2 -10.15 3.00 -0.89
N LEU A 3 -10.45 1.73 -0.58
CA LEU A 3 -9.45 0.72 -0.26
C LEU A 3 -9.18 -0.12 -1.51
N SER A 4 -7.92 -0.37 -1.81
CA SER A 4 -7.48 -1.27 -2.88
C SER A 4 -6.53 -2.30 -2.30
N VAL A 5 -6.73 -3.56 -2.67
CA VAL A 5 -5.95 -4.69 -2.15
C VAL A 5 -4.84 -4.99 -3.15
N CYS A 6 -3.58 -4.86 -2.73
CA CYS A 6 -2.42 -5.27 -3.52
C CYS A 6 -2.10 -6.74 -3.28
N ALA A 7 -2.17 -7.20 -2.02
CA ALA A 7 -1.96 -8.60 -1.64
C ALA A 7 -2.68 -8.90 -0.31
N SER A 8 -3.18 -10.13 -0.16
CA SER A 8 -3.89 -10.57 1.05
C SER A 8 -3.64 -12.06 1.36
N GLY A 9 -2.46 -12.57 1.01
CA GLY A 9 -2.15 -14.00 1.05
C GLY A 9 -1.01 -14.32 2.02
N SER A 10 -0.71 -15.61 2.17
CA SER A 10 0.37 -16.10 3.04
C SER A 10 1.77 -15.64 2.66
N HIS A 11 1.95 -15.14 1.43
CA HIS A 11 3.22 -14.65 0.91
C HIS A 11 3.46 -13.16 1.21
N GLY A 12 2.48 -12.49 1.81
CA GLY A 12 2.55 -11.09 2.18
C GLY A 12 1.23 -10.35 1.94
N ASN A 13 1.05 -9.28 2.71
CA ASN A 13 -0.11 -8.42 2.65
C ASN A 13 0.29 -7.02 2.19
N GLY A 14 -0.61 -6.32 1.52
CA GLY A 14 -0.41 -4.94 1.09
C GLY A 14 -1.72 -4.31 0.67
N TYR A 15 -2.04 -3.15 1.24
CA TYR A 15 -3.28 -2.43 0.99
C TYR A 15 -3.02 -0.95 0.79
N ILE A 16 -3.83 -0.33 -0.05
CA ILE A 16 -3.78 1.11 -0.32
C ILE A 16 -5.13 1.70 0.09
N LEU A 17 -5.11 2.60 1.06
CA LEU A 17 -6.26 3.42 1.42
C LEU A 17 -6.04 4.82 0.86
N ARG A 18 -6.93 5.28 -0.03
CA ARG A 18 -6.76 6.56 -0.72
C ARG A 18 -7.97 7.49 -0.61
N THR A 19 -7.68 8.78 -0.53
CA THR A 19 -8.60 9.87 -0.80
C THR A 19 -8.25 10.48 -2.17
N ASN A 20 -8.83 11.63 -2.52
CA ASN A 20 -8.47 12.35 -3.74
C ASN A 20 -7.03 12.91 -3.68
N ASN A 21 -6.54 13.20 -2.47
CA ASN A 21 -5.31 13.95 -2.25
C ASN A 21 -4.22 13.13 -1.58
N GLU A 22 -4.57 12.12 -0.79
CA GLU A 22 -3.63 11.39 0.06
C GLU A 22 -3.74 9.88 -0.12
N ILE A 23 -2.62 9.23 0.12
CA ILE A 23 -2.45 7.79 0.05
C ILE A 23 -1.82 7.32 1.36
N LEU A 24 -2.48 6.37 2.00
CA LEU A 24 -1.97 5.57 3.10
C LEU A 24 -1.68 4.16 2.57
N ILE A 25 -0.47 3.68 2.81
CA ILE A 25 -0.09 2.28 2.56
C ILE A 25 -0.17 1.51 3.88
N ILE A 26 -0.78 0.33 3.85
CA ILE A 26 -0.88 -0.58 4.98
C ILE A 26 -0.20 -1.89 4.58
N GLU A 27 0.81 -2.27 5.37
CA GLU A 27 1.75 -3.36 5.10
C GLU A 27 2.66 -3.14 3.88
N CYS A 28 3.82 -3.80 3.90
CA CYS A 28 4.85 -3.77 2.85
C CYS A 28 5.16 -5.17 2.32
N GLY A 29 4.22 -6.11 2.41
CA GLY A 29 4.37 -7.51 2.01
C GLY A 29 4.26 -7.75 0.50
N CYS A 30 4.29 -6.71 -0.34
CA CYS A 30 4.24 -6.80 -1.79
C CYS A 30 5.38 -6.00 -2.43
N LYS A 31 5.64 -6.24 -3.73
CA LYS A 31 6.72 -5.53 -4.41
C LYS A 31 6.37 -4.05 -4.53
N LEU A 32 7.33 -3.18 -4.22
CA LEU A 32 7.17 -1.72 -4.35
C LEU A 32 6.69 -1.29 -5.75
N MET A 33 7.09 -2.01 -6.80
CA MET A 33 6.66 -1.71 -8.17
C MET A 33 5.15 -1.93 -8.38
N ASP A 34 4.56 -2.93 -7.71
CA ASP A 34 3.12 -3.20 -7.81
C ASP A 34 2.32 -2.11 -7.09
N ILE A 35 2.80 -1.67 -5.91
CA ILE A 35 2.26 -0.49 -5.22
C ILE A 35 2.33 0.75 -6.12
N LYS A 36 3.50 1.05 -6.70
CA LYS A 36 3.69 2.21 -7.59
C LYS A 36 2.72 2.20 -8.75
N LYS A 37 2.48 1.05 -9.38
CA LYS A 37 1.49 0.92 -10.45
C LYS A 37 0.06 1.15 -9.96
N MET A 38 -0.32 0.61 -8.80
CA MET A 38 -1.67 0.78 -8.23
C MET A 38 -2.00 2.22 -7.83
N ILE A 39 -0.99 3.02 -7.51
CA ILE A 39 -1.15 4.45 -7.20
C ILE A 39 -0.87 5.35 -8.39
N ASP A 40 -0.83 4.81 -9.62
CA ASP A 40 -0.55 5.57 -10.85
C ASP A 40 0.75 6.38 -10.75
N PHE A 41 1.75 5.82 -10.07
CA PHE A 41 3.06 6.44 -9.80
C PHE A 41 2.98 7.78 -9.03
N GLN A 42 1.86 8.10 -8.37
CA GLN A 42 1.67 9.30 -7.55
C GLN A 42 2.36 9.19 -6.18
N VAL A 43 3.66 8.83 -6.16
CA VAL A 43 4.44 8.59 -4.94
C VAL A 43 4.46 9.81 -4.02
N SER A 44 4.42 11.02 -4.57
CA SER A 44 4.35 12.27 -3.80
C SER A 44 3.07 12.45 -2.98
N LYS A 45 2.00 11.68 -3.27
CA LYS A 45 0.75 11.68 -2.48
C LYS A 45 0.77 10.69 -1.32
N ILE A 46 1.83 9.89 -1.16
CA ILE A 46 1.96 8.97 -0.02
C ILE A 46 2.27 9.81 1.21
N SER A 47 1.29 9.94 2.10
CA SER A 47 1.47 10.68 3.36
C SER A 47 2.10 9.81 4.45
N ILE A 48 1.77 8.51 4.46
CA ILE A 48 2.19 7.59 5.52
C ILE A 48 2.16 6.13 5.03
N CYS A 49 3.03 5.32 5.60
CA CYS A 49 3.01 3.86 5.50
C CYS A 49 3.03 3.27 6.91
N VAL A 50 2.13 2.34 7.20
CA VAL A 50 2.08 1.62 8.48
C VAL A 50 2.31 0.14 8.24
N VAL A 51 3.10 -0.46 9.11
CA VAL A 51 3.39 -1.90 9.12
C VAL A 51 2.97 -2.39 10.51
N SER A 52 2.06 -3.35 10.57
CA SER A 52 1.57 -3.83 11.88
C SER A 52 2.65 -4.59 12.64
N HIS A 53 3.43 -5.40 11.92
CA HIS A 53 4.54 -6.17 12.44
C HIS A 53 5.42 -6.66 11.29
N GLU A 54 6.65 -7.05 11.63
CA GLU A 54 7.50 -7.82 10.74
C GLU A 54 7.26 -9.32 10.99
N HIS A 55 7.16 -10.09 9.91
CA HIS A 55 7.28 -11.54 10.00
C HIS A 55 8.76 -11.86 10.16
N GLY A 56 9.11 -12.71 11.14
CA GLY A 56 10.49 -12.84 11.66
C GLY A 56 11.56 -13.36 10.72
#